data_AF-A0A6B3F3T0-F1
#
_entry.id   AF-A0A6B3F3T0-F1
#
_cell.length_a   1.000
_cell.length_b   1.000
_cell.length_c   1.000
_cell.angle_alpha   90.00
_cell.angle_beta   90.00
_cell.angle_gamma   90.00
#
_symmetry.space_group_name_H-M   'P 1'
#
loop_
_entity.id
_entity.type
_entity.pdbx_description
1 polymer ?
#
loop_
_entity_poly.entity_id
_entity_poly.type
_entity_poly.pdbx_seq_one_letter_code
_entity_poly.pdbx_strand_id
1 'polypeptide(L)' 'MHVIGIGAGDPRQLTLEAVEAMRDTEVFFVLDKGEEKSDLTALRYGMLDAHLPDPGAYRVVSVPDPERDR' A
#
# COMPACT_ATOMS: atom_id res chain seq x y z
N MET A 1 -1.28 -2.31 14.51
CA MET A 1 -1.33 -1.29 13.43
C MET A 1 0.07 -1.14 12.90
N HIS A 2 0.30 -1.50 11.63
CA HIS A 2 1.61 -1.42 11.00
C HIS A 2 1.72 -0.17 10.13
N VAL A 3 2.91 0.43 10.11
CA VAL A 3 3.29 1.41 9.09
C VAL A 3 4.31 0.73 8.20
N ILE A 4 3.90 0.38 6.99
CA ILE A 4 4.70 -0.42 6.06
C ILE A 4 5.41 0.52 5.09
N GLY A 5 6.73 0.59 5.18
CA GLY A 5 7.57 1.32 4.22
C GLY A 5 7.70 0.54 2.91
N ILE A 6 7.35 1.18 1.79
CA ILE A 6 7.44 0.57 0.43
C ILE A 6 8.62 1.11 -0.40
N GLY A 7 9.52 1.86 0.23
CA GLY A 7 10.61 2.57 -0.47
C GLY A 7 10.13 3.76 -1.30
N ALA A 8 10.90 4.10 -2.33
CA ALA A 8 10.67 5.27 -3.20
C ALA A 8 9.79 4.98 -4.43
N GLY A 9 9.17 3.79 -4.50
CA GLY A 9 8.29 3.39 -5.62
C GLY A 9 8.85 2.31 -6.55
N ASP A 10 9.96 1.66 -6.19
CA ASP A 10 10.43 0.44 -6.86
C ASP A 10 10.02 -0.79 -6.03
N PRO A 11 9.21 -1.73 -6.56
CA PRO A 11 8.80 -2.95 -5.85
C PRO A 11 9.97 -3.76 -5.28
N ARG A 12 11.15 -3.69 -5.90
CA ARG A 12 12.35 -4.40 -5.43
C ARG A 12 12.92 -3.84 -4.14
N GLN A 13 12.42 -2.69 -3.67
CA GLN A 13 12.78 -2.10 -2.39
C GLN A 13 11.94 -2.61 -1.22
N LEU A 14 10.93 -3.46 -1.47
CA LEU A 14 10.19 -4.12 -0.40
C LEU A 14 11.13 -5.03 0.40
N THR A 15 11.11 -4.86 1.72
CA THR A 15 11.83 -5.74 2.64
C THR A 15 11.02 -6.99 2.93
N LEU A 16 11.67 -8.06 3.36
CA LEU A 16 10.97 -9.27 3.82
C LEU A 16 10.05 -8.96 5.00
N GLU A 17 10.48 -8.10 5.92
CA GLU A 17 9.66 -7.61 7.04
C GLU A 17 8.38 -6.90 6.55
N ALA A 18 8.47 -6.09 5.50
CA ALA A 18 7.30 -5.45 4.91
C ALA A 18 6.33 -6.48 4.32
N VAL A 19 6.84 -7.51 3.64
CA VAL A 19 6.02 -8.59 3.09
C VAL A 19 5.35 -9.41 4.20
N GLU A 20 6.06 -9.70 5.29
CA GLU A 20 5.49 -10.38 6.45
C GLU A 20 4.37 -9.56 7.10
N ALA A 21 4.61 -8.26 7.32
CA ALA A 21 3.59 -7.35 7.84
C ALA A 21 2.35 -7.25 6.92
N MET A 22 2.55 -7.29 5.60
CA MET A 22 1.44 -7.32 4.63
C MET A 22 0.59 -8.58 4.81
N ARG A 23 1.22 -9.75 4.99
CA ARG A 23 0.51 -11.03 5.15
C ARG A 23 -0.29 -11.14 6.45
N ASP A 24 0.14 -10.43 7.49
CA ASP A 24 -0.56 -10.36 8.78
C ASP A 24 -1.61 -9.23 8.82
N THR A 25 -1.80 -8.48 7.73
CA THR A 25 -2.71 -7.33 7.66
C THR A 25 -3.97 -7.63 6.86
N GLU A 26 -5.12 -7.51 7.52
CA GLU A 26 -6.44 -7.72 6.88
C GLU A 26 -7.02 -6.44 6.23
N VAL A 27 -6.57 -5.26 6.67
CA VAL A 27 -7.09 -3.97 6.18
C VAL A 27 -5.96 -3.00 5.86
N PHE A 28 -5.89 -2.57 4.60
CA PHE A 28 -4.92 -1.58 4.12
C PHE A 28 -5.59 -0.23 3.88
N PHE A 29 -5.01 0.82 4.46
CA PHE A 29 -5.40 2.20 4.16
C PHE A 29 -4.46 2.77 3.11
N VAL A 30 -4.99 3.06 1.93
CA VAL A 30 -4.22 3.70 0.85
C VAL A 30 -4.59 5.17 0.82
N LEU A 31 -3.59 6.02 1.09
CA LEU A 31 -3.75 7.47 0.99
C LEU A 31 -3.75 7.86 -0.49
N ASP A 32 -4.88 8.36 -0.96
CA ASP A 32 -5.03 8.89 -2.30
C ASP A 32 -4.78 10.41 -2.29
N LYS A 33 -3.80 10.87 -3.08
CA LYS A 33 -3.44 12.29 -3.20
C LYS A 33 -4.15 12.98 -4.38
N GLY A 34 -5.09 12.31 -5.04
CA GLY A 34 -5.76 12.82 -6.25
C GLY A 34 -4.96 12.57 -7.53
N GLU A 35 -5.46 13.10 -8.66
CA GLU A 35 -5.05 12.79 -10.04
C GLU A 35 -3.53 12.88 -10.31
N GLU A 36 -2.77 13.65 -9.52
CA GLU A 36 -1.33 13.81 -9.71
C GLU A 36 -0.47 12.56 -9.40
N LYS A 37 -1.02 11.49 -8.78
CA LYS A 37 -0.24 10.27 -8.43
C LYS A 37 -0.97 8.94 -8.64
N SER A 38 -1.77 8.83 -9.70
CA SER A 38 -2.39 7.55 -10.13
C SER A 38 -1.39 6.39 -10.11
N ASP A 39 -0.17 6.63 -10.56
CA ASP A 39 0.90 5.62 -10.68
C ASP A 39 1.30 4.99 -9.34
N LEU A 40 1.38 5.78 -8.26
CA LEU A 40 1.84 5.26 -6.97
C LEU A 40 0.73 4.49 -6.26
N THR A 41 -0.52 4.86 -6.49
CA THR A 41 -1.68 4.09 -6.02
C THR A 41 -1.74 2.76 -6.75
N ALA A 42 -1.64 2.75 -8.08
CA ALA A 42 -1.58 1.53 -8.89
C ALA A 42 -0.42 0.61 -8.47
N LEU A 43 0.75 1.18 -8.15
CA LEU A 43 1.89 0.42 -7.64
C LEU A 43 1.56 -0.33 -6.34
N ARG A 44 0.90 0.32 -5.39
CA ARG A 44 0.53 -0.30 -4.10
C ARG A 44 -0.45 -1.45 -4.31
N TYR A 45 -1.43 -1.29 -5.18
CA TYR A 45 -2.33 -2.39 -5.54
C TYR A 45 -1.54 -3.55 -6.17
N GLY A 46 -0.64 -3.27 -7.13
CA GLY A 46 0.21 -4.30 -7.72
C GLY A 46 1.11 -5.04 -6.72
N MET A 47 1.64 -4.34 -5.70
CA MET A 47 2.40 -4.96 -4.62
C MET A 47 1.52 -5.90 -3.77
N LEU A 48 0.29 -5.50 -3.46
CA LEU A 48 -0.66 -6.33 -2.71
C LEU A 48 -1.02 -7.58 -3.53
N ASP A 49 -1.35 -7.44 -4.81
CA ASP A 49 -1.68 -8.57 -5.69
C ASP A 49 -0.51 -9.57 -5.83
N ALA A 50 0.73 -9.06 -5.90
CA ALA A 50 1.92 -9.90 -6.02
C ALA A 50 2.27 -10.68 -4.75
N HIS A 51 1.93 -10.15 -3.57
CA HIS A 51 2.35 -10.71 -2.28
C HIS A 51 1.22 -11.36 -1.46
N LEU A 52 -0.03 -11.04 -1.79
CA LEU A 52 -1.26 -11.53 -1.17
C LEU A 52 -2.19 -12.13 -2.25
N PRO A 53 -1.82 -13.26 -2.87
CA PRO A 53 -2.54 -13.81 -4.03
C PRO A 53 -3.90 -14.42 -3.69
N ASP A 54 -4.21 -14.62 -2.40
CA ASP A 54 -5.47 -15.24 -1.97
C ASP A 54 -6.64 -14.24 -2.09
N PRO A 55 -7.61 -14.47 -2.99
CA PRO A 55 -8.70 -13.53 -3.22
C PRO A 55 -9.53 -13.31 -1.96
N GLY A 56 -9.68 -12.05 -1.54
CA GLY A 56 -10.48 -11.68 -0.37
C GLY A 56 -9.75 -11.78 0.96
N ALA A 57 -8.45 -12.09 0.98
CA ALA A 57 -7.64 -12.12 2.20
C ALA A 57 -7.45 -10.73 2.84
N TYR A 58 -7.68 -9.66 2.09
CA TYR A 58 -7.54 -8.29 2.58
C TYR A 58 -8.59 -7.35 1.99
N ARG A 59 -8.85 -6.24 2.69
CA ARG A 59 -9.69 -5.13 2.23
C ARG A 59 -8.86 -3.85 2.12
N VAL A 60 -9.07 -3.11 1.04
CA VAL A 60 -8.47 -1.77 0.87
C VAL A 60 -9.50 -0.68 1.17
N VAL A 61 -9.08 0.32 1.93
CA VAL A 61 -9.84 1.54 2.21
C VAL A 61 -9.05 2.72 1.66
N SER A 62 -9.58 3.37 0.64
CA SER A 62 -9.02 4.64 0.14
C SER A 62 -9.39 5.75 1.10
N VAL A 63 -8.39 6.50 1.55
CA VAL A 63 -8.58 7.67 2.41
C VAL A 63 -8.01 8.89 1.68
N PRO A 64 -8.76 10.00 1.56
CA PRO A 64 -8.22 11.23 1.00
C PRO A 64 -7.04 11.70 1.87
N ASP A 65 -5.91 12.05 1.24
CA ASP A 65 -4.75 12.58 1.96
C ASP A 65 -5.18 13.87 2.69
N PRO A 66 -4.98 13.96 4.02
CA PRO A 66 -5.31 15.18 4.75
C PRO A 66 -4.46 16.34 4.21
N GLU A 67 -5.07 17.52 4.10
CA GLU A 67 -4.32 18.74 3.79
C GLU A 67 -3.21 18.90 4.83
N ARG A 68 -1.97 18.97 4.35
CA ARG A 68 -0.81 19.23 5.19
C ARG A 68 -0.63 20.74 5.24
N ASP A 69 -0.70 21.33 6.42
CA ASP A 69 -0.20 22.69 6.64
C ASP A 69 1.25 22.73 6.15
N ARG A 70 1.49 23.50 5.09
CA ARG A 70 2.83 23.78 4.56
C ARG A 70 3.46 24.94 5.30
#